data_AF-A0A971SLS2-F1
#
_entry.id   AF-A0A971SLS2-F1
#
_cell.length_a   1.000
_cell.length_b   1.000
_cell.length_c   1.000
_cell.angle_alpha   90.00
_cell.angle_beta   90.00
_cell.angle_gamma   90.00
#
_symmetry.space_group_name_H-M   'P 1'
#
loop_
_entity.id
_entity.type
_entity.pdbx_description
1 polymer ?
#
loop_
_entity_poly.entity_id
_entity_poly.type
_entity_poly.pdbx_seq_one_letter_code
_entity_poly.pdbx_strand_id
1 'polypeptide(L)'
;MKSSAKTGFTLVELLIGVVMMTIVIAGIAFTVSSGFDLFTKADSNAVVISGVRFTADSFKRTVAPMLNVTDEIELLSEGSAIPASLSEDIHYVFLSNGSVVHRDSKGDYVLEGSEYIDNVEFSIPAASEDTQENYIFKMTINGKNSDHPNAKLDLDVESALYNRPEKIGTPVSGDLRGAILKVRASLYLDRLDLYDNDTKIKINGLTMHKGTKIEAVYDLINQTGTSQPMTDASIIEWFISGSIS
;
A
#
# COMPACT_ATOMS: atom_id res chain seq x y z
N MET A 1 -79.00 -2.38 -41.60
CA MET A 1 -78.44 -2.29 -40.24
C MET A 1 -77.32 -3.33 -40.12
N LYS A 2 -76.05 -2.92 -40.00
CA LYS A 2 -74.94 -3.84 -39.68
C LYS A 2 -74.92 -4.04 -38.17
N SER A 3 -75.25 -5.24 -37.72
CA SER A 3 -75.07 -5.66 -36.32
C SER A 3 -73.57 -5.77 -36.04
N SER A 4 -73.04 -4.85 -35.22
CA SER A 4 -71.67 -4.92 -34.73
C SER A 4 -71.63 -5.96 -33.61
N ALA A 5 -71.15 -7.17 -33.92
CA ALA A 5 -70.91 -8.19 -32.90
C ALA A 5 -69.78 -7.69 -31.98
N LYS A 6 -70.13 -7.25 -30.77
CA LYS A 6 -69.13 -7.01 -29.72
C LYS A 6 -68.64 -8.38 -29.24
N THR A 7 -67.49 -8.80 -29.74
CA THR A 7 -66.78 -9.98 -29.24
C THR A 7 -66.32 -9.67 -27.81
N GLY A 8 -66.97 -10.27 -26.82
CA GLY A 8 -66.52 -10.21 -25.42
C GLY A 8 -65.42 -11.23 -25.19
N PHE A 9 -64.37 -10.85 -24.46
CA PHE A 9 -63.33 -11.78 -24.04
C PHE A 9 -63.90 -12.83 -23.08
N THR A 10 -63.52 -14.09 -23.27
CA THR A 10 -63.87 -15.17 -22.35
C THR A 10 -63.05 -15.06 -21.06
N LEU A 11 -63.59 -15.59 -19.96
CA LEU A 11 -62.91 -15.59 -18.65
C LEU A 11 -61.51 -16.24 -18.72
N VAL A 12 -61.36 -17.25 -19.58
CA VAL A 12 -60.10 -17.98 -19.81
C VAL A 12 -59.07 -17.10 -20.51
N GLU A 13 -59.46 -16.33 -21.53
CA GLU A 13 -58.56 -15.40 -22.22
C GLU A 13 -58.07 -14.29 -21.29
N LEU A 14 -58.94 -13.80 -20.41
CA LEU A 14 -58.58 -12.79 -19.41
C LEU A 14 -57.57 -13.37 -18.39
N LEU A 15 -57.78 -14.61 -17.95
CA LEU A 15 -56.89 -15.29 -17.01
C LEU A 15 -55.52 -15.60 -17.63
N ILE A 16 -55.47 -16.04 -18.89
CA ILE A 16 -54.23 -16.23 -19.65
C ILE A 16 -53.48 -14.90 -19.80
N GLY A 17 -54.19 -13.81 -20.12
CA GLY A 17 -53.61 -12.48 -20.23
C GLY A 17 -52.97 -11.99 -18.93
N VAL A 18 -53.62 -12.21 -17.78
CA VAL A 18 -53.09 -11.85 -16.45
C VAL A 18 -51.86 -12.68 -16.10
N VAL A 19 -51.89 -13.99 -16.36
CA VAL A 19 -50.73 -14.87 -16.10
C VAL A 19 -49.54 -14.47 -16.97
N MET A 20 -49.75 -14.21 -18.27
CA MET A 20 -48.68 -13.75 -19.15
C MET A 20 -48.10 -12.40 -18.70
N MET A 21 -48.96 -11.43 -18.35
CA MET A 21 -48.50 -10.14 -17.81
C MET A 21 -47.69 -10.32 -16.52
N THR A 22 -48.11 -11.22 -15.63
CA THR A 22 -47.39 -11.48 -14.37
C THR A 22 -46.02 -12.10 -14.63
N ILE A 23 -45.90 -13.04 -15.57
CA ILE A 23 -44.61 -13.64 -15.95
C ILE A 23 -43.67 -12.58 -16.54
N VAL A 24 -44.18 -11.72 -17.43
CA VAL A 24 -43.39 -10.65 -18.04
C VAL A 24 -42.93 -9.64 -16.99
N ILE A 25 -43.82 -9.19 -16.10
CA ILE A 25 -43.48 -8.26 -15.02
C ILE A 25 -42.46 -8.89 -14.07
N ALA A 26 -42.65 -10.15 -13.68
CA ALA A 26 -41.71 -10.85 -12.80
C ALA A 26 -40.34 -11.02 -13.45
N GLY A 27 -40.28 -11.35 -14.75
CA GLY A 27 -39.03 -11.45 -15.50
C GLY A 27 -38.28 -10.12 -15.58
N ILE A 28 -38.99 -9.01 -15.84
CA ILE A 28 -38.40 -7.67 -15.86
C ILE A 28 -37.91 -7.29 -14.46
N ALA A 29 -38.75 -7.46 -13.44
CA ALA A 29 -38.39 -7.13 -12.07
C ALA A 29 -37.16 -7.89 -11.60
N PHE A 30 -37.10 -9.19 -11.87
CA PHE A 30 -35.94 -10.04 -11.54
C PHE A 30 -34.67 -9.62 -12.28
N THR A 31 -34.77 -9.29 -13.57
CA THR A 31 -33.61 -8.86 -14.36
C THR A 31 -33.09 -7.52 -13.86
N VAL A 32 -33.99 -6.58 -13.55
CA VAL A 32 -33.64 -5.26 -13.02
C VAL A 32 -33.02 -5.40 -11.64
N SER A 33 -33.63 -6.16 -10.72
CA SER A 33 -33.07 -6.36 -9.38
C SER A 33 -31.70 -7.03 -9.41
N SER A 34 -31.55 -8.09 -10.21
CA SER A 34 -30.27 -8.79 -10.38
C SER A 34 -29.20 -7.89 -11.01
N GLY A 35 -29.59 -7.05 -11.96
CA GLY A 35 -28.70 -6.07 -12.58
C GLY A 35 -28.21 -5.01 -11.59
N PHE A 36 -29.11 -4.46 -10.76
CA PHE A 36 -28.74 -3.53 -9.69
C PHE A 36 -27.84 -4.17 -8.65
N ASP A 37 -28.15 -5.37 -8.18
CA ASP A 37 -27.33 -6.09 -7.20
C ASP A 37 -25.91 -6.33 -7.73
N LEU A 38 -25.77 -6.73 -9.00
CA LEU A 38 -24.47 -6.90 -9.66
C LEU A 38 -23.71 -5.57 -9.77
N PHE A 39 -24.40 -4.49 -10.15
CA PHE A 39 -23.81 -3.17 -10.26
C PHE A 39 -23.29 -2.67 -8.91
N THR A 40 -24.12 -2.73 -7.87
CA THR A 40 -23.74 -2.33 -6.50
C THR A 40 -22.57 -3.15 -5.98
N LYS A 41 -22.54 -4.45 -6.26
CA LYS A 41 -21.42 -5.32 -5.89
C LYS A 41 -20.13 -4.96 -6.65
N ALA A 42 -20.23 -4.68 -7.95
CA ALA A 42 -19.08 -4.30 -8.76
C ALA A 42 -18.50 -2.95 -8.29
N ASP A 43 -19.36 -1.96 -8.07
CA ASP A 43 -18.98 -0.63 -7.59
C ASP A 43 -18.32 -0.69 -6.21
N SER A 44 -18.92 -1.44 -5.27
CA SER A 44 -18.36 -1.62 -3.92
C SER A 44 -16.99 -2.30 -3.92
N ASN A 45 -16.77 -3.27 -4.83
CA ASN A 45 -15.45 -3.88 -4.98
C ASN A 45 -14.44 -2.92 -5.63
N ALA A 46 -14.88 -2.13 -6.60
CA ALA A 46 -14.00 -1.19 -7.31
C ALA A 46 -13.41 -0.13 -6.38
N VAL A 47 -14.20 0.40 -5.44
CA VAL A 47 -13.71 1.38 -4.46
C VAL A 47 -12.69 0.77 -3.50
N VAL A 48 -12.91 -0.44 -3.00
CA VAL A 48 -11.96 -1.14 -2.11
C VAL A 48 -10.66 -1.47 -2.85
N ILE A 49 -10.75 -1.99 -4.08
CA ILE A 49 -9.57 -2.30 -4.91
C ILE A 49 -8.74 -1.03 -5.13
N SER A 50 -9.41 0.07 -5.48
CA SER A 50 -8.74 1.35 -5.72
C SER A 50 -8.08 1.88 -4.46
N GLY A 51 -8.79 1.86 -3.32
CA GLY A 51 -8.26 2.34 -2.04
C GLY A 51 -7.03 1.57 -1.58
N VAL A 52 -7.10 0.24 -1.59
CA VAL A 52 -5.95 -0.61 -1.22
C VAL A 52 -4.76 -0.40 -2.15
N ARG A 53 -4.99 -0.31 -3.47
CA ARG A 53 -3.92 -0.09 -4.44
C ARG A 53 -3.25 1.27 -4.27
N PHE A 54 -4.04 2.34 -4.14
CA PHE A 54 -3.48 3.69 -3.95
C PHE A 54 -2.75 3.80 -2.60
N THR A 55 -3.24 3.14 -1.55
CA THR A 55 -2.54 3.07 -0.27
C THR A 55 -1.19 2.37 -0.42
N ALA A 56 -1.14 1.24 -1.13
CA ALA A 56 0.10 0.52 -1.41
C ALA A 56 1.08 1.35 -2.24
N ASP A 57 0.60 2.05 -3.27
CA ASP A 57 1.44 2.92 -4.11
C ASP A 57 1.95 4.14 -3.32
N SER A 58 1.11 4.73 -2.45
CA SER A 58 1.50 5.80 -1.55
C SER A 58 2.53 5.34 -0.52
N PHE A 59 2.37 4.14 0.03
CA PHE A 59 3.37 3.54 0.92
C PHE A 59 4.72 3.35 0.21
N LYS A 60 4.71 2.83 -1.02
CA LYS A 60 5.93 2.67 -1.83
C LYS A 60 6.62 3.99 -2.18
N ARG A 61 5.85 5.06 -2.35
CA ARG A 61 6.38 6.41 -2.67
C ARG A 61 6.91 7.12 -1.43
N THR A 62 6.25 6.97 -0.29
CA THR A 62 6.54 7.76 0.92
C THR A 62 7.38 6.99 1.93
N VAL A 63 7.02 5.74 2.24
CA VAL A 63 7.62 4.98 3.35
C VAL A 63 8.74 4.06 2.90
N ALA A 64 8.53 3.30 1.83
CA ALA A 64 9.53 2.33 1.34
C ALA A 64 10.92 2.94 1.06
N PRO A 65 11.06 4.19 0.57
CA PRO A 65 12.38 4.80 0.43
C PRO A 65 13.12 4.96 1.76
N MET A 66 12.41 5.28 2.85
CA MET A 66 12.99 5.41 4.18
C MET A 66 13.46 4.05 4.74
N LEU A 67 12.75 2.97 4.38
CA LEU A 67 13.16 1.60 4.76
C LEU A 67 14.50 1.17 4.14
N ASN A 68 14.94 1.82 3.07
CA ASN A 68 16.24 1.54 2.46
C ASN A 68 17.40 2.18 3.22
N VAL A 69 17.13 3.21 4.04
CA VAL A 69 18.14 4.02 4.75
C VAL A 69 17.96 3.98 6.26
N THR A 70 17.18 3.02 6.77
CA THR A 70 16.93 2.85 8.19
C THR A 70 17.96 1.95 8.84
N ASP A 71 18.31 2.28 10.08
CA ASP A 71 19.22 1.50 10.91
C ASP A 71 18.45 0.64 11.94
N GLU A 72 17.21 1.00 12.25
CA GLU A 72 16.35 0.34 13.25
C GLU A 72 14.89 0.32 12.78
N ILE A 73 14.30 -0.88 12.74
CA ILE A 73 12.87 -1.09 12.54
C ILE A 73 12.29 -1.72 13.80
N GLU A 74 11.24 -1.10 14.33
CA GLU A 74 10.49 -1.61 15.46
C GLU A 74 9.02 -1.85 15.06
N LEU A 75 8.54 -3.07 15.29
CA LEU A 75 7.14 -3.46 15.07
C LEU A 75 6.40 -3.52 16.39
N LEU A 76 5.49 -2.58 16.58
CA LEU A 76 4.75 -2.35 17.81
C LEU A 76 3.33 -2.93 17.70
N SER A 77 2.81 -3.44 18.81
CA SER A 77 1.44 -3.96 18.90
C SER A 77 0.40 -2.85 18.80
N GLU A 78 -0.82 -3.22 18.42
CA GLU A 78 -1.97 -2.32 18.44
C GLU A 78 -2.16 -1.69 19.84
N GLY A 79 -2.47 -0.39 19.87
CA GLY A 79 -2.64 0.35 21.12
C GLY A 79 -1.35 0.83 21.80
N SER A 80 -0.18 0.53 21.22
CA SER A 80 1.08 1.12 21.69
C SER A 80 1.04 2.64 21.58
N ALA A 81 1.56 3.34 22.59
CA ALA A 81 1.54 4.79 22.62
C ALA A 81 2.49 5.38 21.57
N ILE A 82 1.95 6.19 20.66
CA ILE A 82 2.72 6.94 19.67
C ILE A 82 2.89 8.37 20.22
N PRO A 83 4.13 8.83 20.46
CA PRO A 83 4.35 10.19 20.94
C PRO A 83 3.78 11.25 19.99
N ALA A 84 3.31 12.37 20.54
CA ALA A 84 2.79 13.49 19.75
C ALA A 84 3.90 14.36 19.13
N SER A 85 5.10 14.34 19.72
CA SER A 85 6.27 15.04 19.23
C SER A 85 7.38 14.03 19.00
N LEU A 86 7.97 14.08 17.80
CA LEU A 86 9.00 13.17 17.34
C LEU A 86 10.27 13.92 17.00
N SER A 87 11.38 13.20 17.14
CA SER A 87 12.66 13.60 16.55
C SER A 87 12.59 13.54 15.03
N GLU A 88 13.45 14.27 14.32
CA GLU A 88 13.48 14.31 12.85
C GLU A 88 13.82 12.94 12.21
N ASP A 89 14.52 12.06 12.93
CA ASP A 89 14.94 10.74 12.47
C ASP A 89 13.90 9.63 12.75
N ILE A 90 12.79 9.95 13.42
CA ILE A 90 11.81 8.94 13.85
C ILE A 90 10.51 9.11 13.06
N HIS A 91 10.09 8.01 12.44
CA HIS A 91 8.85 7.93 11.69
C HIS A 91 7.97 6.81 12.22
N TYR A 92 6.66 7.05 12.24
CA TYR A 92 5.66 6.03 12.56
C TYR A 92 4.70 5.85 11.40
N VAL A 93 4.27 4.61 11.15
CA VAL A 93 3.21 4.28 10.20
C VAL A 93 2.20 3.38 10.91
N PHE A 94 0.94 3.77 10.90
CA PHE A 94 -0.12 3.10 11.66
C PHE A 94 -1.50 3.39 11.08
N LEU A 95 -2.49 2.56 11.41
CA LEU A 95 -3.89 2.84 11.10
C LEU A 95 -4.50 3.77 12.15
N SER A 96 -5.17 4.82 11.70
CA SER A 96 -5.92 5.74 12.55
C SER A 96 -7.19 6.19 11.84
N ASN A 97 -8.34 6.06 12.49
CA ASN A 97 -9.65 6.44 11.95
C ASN A 97 -9.95 5.86 10.55
N GLY A 98 -9.55 4.61 10.31
CA GLY A 98 -9.77 3.93 9.03
C GLY A 98 -8.77 4.30 7.93
N SER A 99 -7.76 5.13 8.23
CA SER A 99 -6.75 5.57 7.28
C SER A 99 -5.32 5.30 7.76
N VAL A 100 -4.43 4.98 6.82
CA VAL A 100 -3.03 4.72 7.13
C VAL A 100 -2.33 6.05 7.23
N VAL A 101 -1.76 6.34 8.39
CA VAL A 101 -1.10 7.60 8.72
C VAL A 101 0.40 7.37 8.81
N HIS A 102 1.16 8.22 8.14
CA HIS A 102 2.58 8.41 8.37
C HIS A 102 2.75 9.64 9.27
N ARG A 103 3.37 9.45 10.44
CA ARG A 103 3.72 10.52 11.38
C ARG A 103 5.22 10.74 11.40
N ASP A 104 5.62 12.00 11.32
CA ASP A 104 7.00 12.45 11.47
C ASP A 104 7.08 13.65 12.45
N SER A 105 8.21 14.35 12.48
CA SER A 105 8.40 15.54 13.32
C SER A 105 7.54 16.75 12.95
N LYS A 106 7.01 16.79 11.72
CA LYS A 106 6.16 17.88 11.16
C LYS A 106 4.67 17.59 11.38
N GLY A 107 4.27 16.33 11.54
CA GLY A 107 2.93 15.96 11.95
C GLY A 107 2.42 14.68 11.27
N ASP A 108 1.11 14.62 11.10
CA ASP A 108 0.40 13.45 10.55
C ASP A 108 0.06 13.65 9.08
N TYR A 109 0.44 12.69 8.26
CA TYR A 109 0.17 12.64 6.83
C TYR A 109 -0.58 11.36 6.49
N VAL A 110 -1.83 11.52 6.03
CA VAL A 110 -2.64 10.40 5.57
C VAL A 110 -2.11 9.90 4.22
N LEU A 111 -1.88 8.59 4.11
CA LEU A 111 -1.51 7.98 2.84
C LEU A 111 -2.71 8.01 1.87
N GLU A 112 -2.42 8.32 0.62
CA GLU A 112 -3.42 8.50 -0.43
C GLU A 112 -4.25 7.22 -0.63
N GLY A 113 -5.58 7.35 -0.73
CA GLY A 113 -6.48 6.22 -0.97
C GLY A 113 -6.80 5.35 0.25
N SER A 114 -6.33 5.71 1.45
CA SER A 114 -6.55 4.92 2.66
C SER A 114 -7.94 5.09 3.28
N GLU A 115 -8.97 5.33 2.50
CA GLU A 115 -10.36 5.57 2.99
C GLU A 115 -11.12 4.27 3.25
N TYR A 116 -10.66 3.15 2.67
CA TYR A 116 -11.33 1.84 2.70
C TYR A 116 -10.45 0.77 3.37
N ILE A 117 -9.64 1.15 4.36
CA ILE A 117 -8.71 0.25 5.05
C ILE A 117 -9.29 -0.14 6.42
N ASP A 118 -9.44 -1.44 6.64
CA ASP A 118 -9.92 -2.04 7.90
C ASP A 118 -8.75 -2.28 8.87
N ASN A 119 -7.63 -2.78 8.34
CA ASN A 119 -6.45 -3.14 9.12
C ASN A 119 -5.16 -3.06 8.31
N VAL A 120 -4.04 -2.84 8.99
CA VAL A 120 -2.68 -3.05 8.46
C VAL A 120 -1.86 -3.89 9.43
N GLU A 121 -1.11 -4.85 8.90
CA GLU A 121 -0.13 -5.63 9.66
C GLU A 121 1.23 -5.48 8.99
N PHE A 122 2.24 -5.20 9.80
CA PHE A 122 3.63 -5.19 9.38
C PHE A 122 4.31 -6.46 9.88
N SER A 123 5.13 -7.06 9.05
CA SER A 123 5.88 -8.26 9.38
C SER A 123 7.27 -8.26 8.75
N ILE A 124 8.20 -8.88 9.46
CA ILE A 124 9.56 -9.11 8.99
C ILE A 124 10.06 -10.42 9.63
N PRO A 125 10.81 -11.28 8.91
CA PRO A 125 11.36 -12.50 9.52
C PRO A 125 12.19 -12.19 10.77
N ALA A 126 12.00 -12.96 11.85
CA ALA A 126 12.73 -12.76 13.11
C ALA A 126 14.18 -13.25 13.04
N ALA A 127 14.46 -14.17 12.12
CA ALA A 127 15.77 -14.78 11.92
C ALA A 127 16.81 -13.72 11.51
N SER A 128 17.97 -13.72 12.17
CA SER A 128 19.00 -12.68 11.98
C SER A 128 20.14 -13.13 11.06
N GLU A 129 20.12 -14.34 10.51
CA GLU A 129 21.17 -14.76 9.58
C GLU A 129 21.20 -13.84 8.37
N ASP A 130 22.40 -13.66 7.85
CA ASP A 130 22.65 -12.79 6.71
C ASP A 130 22.21 -13.42 5.38
N THR A 131 20.89 -13.53 5.20
CA THR A 131 20.25 -14.03 3.98
C THR A 131 19.23 -13.03 3.47
N GLN A 132 19.06 -12.93 2.16
CA GLN A 132 18.13 -11.96 1.57
C GLN A 132 16.69 -12.14 2.07
N GLU A 133 16.26 -13.40 2.26
CA GLU A 133 14.92 -13.75 2.73
C GLU A 133 14.62 -13.18 4.12
N ASN A 134 15.63 -13.13 5.01
CA ASN A 134 15.50 -12.61 6.38
C ASN A 134 15.30 -11.09 6.48
N TYR A 135 15.42 -10.38 5.36
CA TYR A 135 15.33 -8.92 5.27
C TYR A 135 14.27 -8.46 4.25
N ILE A 136 13.26 -9.30 3.99
CA ILE A 136 12.05 -8.88 3.28
C ILE A 136 11.04 -8.34 4.31
N PHE A 137 10.83 -7.03 4.28
CA PHE A 137 9.76 -6.37 5.01
C PHE A 137 8.45 -6.53 4.24
N LYS A 138 7.36 -6.79 4.97
CA LYS A 138 6.03 -6.96 4.40
C LYS A 138 5.00 -6.13 5.15
N MET A 139 4.19 -5.40 4.40
CA MET A 139 2.97 -4.75 4.86
C MET A 139 1.76 -5.46 4.25
N THR A 140 0.92 -6.05 5.07
CA THR A 140 -0.38 -6.59 4.67
C THR A 140 -1.45 -5.52 4.90
N ILE A 141 -2.17 -5.19 3.85
CA ILE A 141 -3.25 -4.19 3.83
C ILE A 141 -4.58 -4.93 3.68
N ASN A 142 -5.45 -4.82 4.67
CA ASN A 142 -6.81 -5.36 4.61
C ASN A 142 -7.79 -4.23 4.29
N GLY A 143 -8.31 -4.23 3.07
CA GLY A 143 -9.33 -3.30 2.62
C GLY A 143 -10.74 -3.85 2.77
N LYS A 144 -11.69 -2.98 3.14
CA LYS A 144 -13.09 -3.33 3.36
C LYS A 144 -14.00 -2.13 3.15
N ASN A 145 -15.15 -2.36 2.53
CA ASN A 145 -16.21 -1.36 2.48
C ASN A 145 -17.16 -1.54 3.68
N SER A 146 -17.29 -0.51 4.52
CA SER A 146 -18.17 -0.54 5.70
C SER A 146 -19.65 -0.72 5.36
N ASP A 147 -20.10 -0.12 4.26
CA ASP A 147 -21.50 -0.20 3.80
C ASP A 147 -21.78 -1.53 3.09
N HIS A 148 -20.74 -2.16 2.52
CA HIS A 148 -20.82 -3.42 1.81
C HIS A 148 -19.73 -4.40 2.29
N PRO A 149 -19.89 -5.04 3.46
CA PRO A 149 -18.83 -5.85 4.11
C PRO A 149 -18.32 -7.04 3.29
N ASN A 150 -19.08 -7.46 2.27
CA ASN A 150 -18.67 -8.52 1.34
C ASN A 150 -17.62 -8.05 0.32
N ALA A 151 -17.46 -6.73 0.14
CA ALA A 151 -16.40 -6.15 -0.66
C ALA A 151 -15.15 -5.97 0.22
N LYS A 152 -14.17 -6.85 0.02
CA LYS A 152 -12.91 -6.89 0.75
C LYS A 152 -11.76 -7.25 -0.17
N LEU A 153 -10.57 -6.78 0.16
CA LEU A 153 -9.34 -7.11 -0.56
C LEU A 153 -8.17 -7.13 0.42
N ASP A 154 -7.40 -8.20 0.39
CA ASP A 154 -6.12 -8.28 1.10
C ASP A 154 -4.98 -8.12 0.08
N LEU A 155 -4.05 -7.21 0.36
CA LEU A 155 -2.89 -6.96 -0.49
C LEU A 155 -1.62 -6.96 0.34
N ASP A 156 -0.63 -7.70 -0.13
CA ASP A 156 0.70 -7.74 0.44
C ASP A 156 1.65 -6.84 -0.36
N VAL A 157 2.34 -5.95 0.36
CA VAL A 157 3.37 -5.07 -0.17
C VAL A 157 4.70 -5.46 0.45
N GLU A 158 5.63 -5.93 -0.38
CA GLU A 158 6.95 -6.34 0.06
C GLU A 158 8.01 -5.27 -0.29
N SER A 159 9.01 -5.14 0.56
CA SER A 159 10.17 -4.27 0.38
C SER A 159 11.42 -4.94 0.95
N ALA A 160 12.47 -5.02 0.14
CA ALA A 160 13.75 -5.53 0.61
C ALA A 160 14.45 -4.46 1.46
N LEU A 161 15.00 -4.84 2.61
CA LEU A 161 15.73 -3.97 3.51
C LEU A 161 17.23 -4.10 3.26
N TYR A 162 17.76 -3.23 2.41
CA TYR A 162 19.15 -3.31 1.96
C TYR A 162 20.17 -3.00 3.07
N ASN A 163 19.84 -2.12 4.00
CA ASN A 163 20.72 -1.75 5.11
C ASN A 163 20.73 -2.74 6.27
N ARG A 164 19.90 -3.80 6.20
CA ARG A 164 19.80 -4.84 7.24
C ARG A 164 19.66 -4.24 8.64
N PRO A 165 18.62 -3.42 8.87
CA PRO A 165 18.43 -2.72 10.14
C PRO A 165 18.30 -3.69 11.30
N GLU A 166 18.58 -3.19 12.50
CA GLU A 166 18.19 -3.88 13.73
C GLU A 166 16.67 -4.08 13.74
N LYS A 167 16.23 -5.29 14.08
CA LYS A 167 14.83 -5.70 14.04
C LYS A 167 14.31 -5.88 15.45
N ILE A 168 13.39 -5.03 15.87
CA ILE A 168 12.79 -5.03 17.19
C ILE A 168 11.30 -5.34 17.06
N GLY A 169 10.76 -6.21 17.90
CA GLY A 169 9.34 -6.52 17.88
C GLY A 169 9.01 -7.81 18.61
N THR A 170 7.75 -8.21 18.54
CA THR A 170 7.27 -9.44 19.15
C THR A 170 7.29 -10.59 18.14
N PRO A 171 8.01 -11.70 18.40
CA PRO A 171 8.03 -12.84 17.50
C PRO A 171 6.70 -13.61 17.54
N VAL A 172 6.14 -13.87 16.37
CA VAL A 172 4.93 -14.64 16.12
C VAL A 172 5.20 -15.57 14.94
N SER A 173 5.21 -16.88 15.19
CA SER A 173 5.36 -17.91 14.14
C SER A 173 6.60 -17.77 13.25
N GLY A 174 7.70 -17.20 13.75
CA GLY A 174 8.95 -17.01 13.01
C GLY A 174 9.16 -15.61 12.43
N ASP A 175 8.13 -14.76 12.44
CA ASP A 175 8.20 -13.36 12.04
C ASP A 175 8.10 -12.45 13.26
N LEU A 176 8.71 -11.27 13.23
CA LEU A 176 8.27 -10.16 14.07
C LEU A 176 7.02 -9.56 13.42
N ARG A 177 6.00 -9.24 14.22
CA ARG A 177 4.74 -8.65 13.74
C ARG A 177 4.29 -7.48 14.59
N GLY A 178 3.62 -6.53 13.96
CA GLY A 178 3.03 -5.37 14.63
C GLY A 178 2.01 -4.64 13.78
N ALA A 179 1.10 -3.91 14.42
CA ALA A 179 0.12 -3.04 13.77
C ALA A 179 0.68 -1.62 13.52
N ILE A 180 1.79 -1.29 14.18
CA ILE A 180 2.46 0.00 14.09
C ILE A 180 3.91 -0.27 13.68
N LEU A 181 4.34 0.39 12.61
CA LEU A 181 5.73 0.40 12.15
C LEU A 181 6.39 1.67 12.70
N LYS A 182 7.48 1.51 13.44
CA LYS A 182 8.39 2.59 13.82
C LYS A 182 9.71 2.39 13.08
N VAL A 183 10.21 3.46 12.48
CA VAL A 183 11.45 3.46 11.70
C VAL A 183 12.34 4.56 12.23
N ARG A 184 13.61 4.24 12.50
CA ARG A 184 14.66 5.25 12.67
C ARG A 184 15.40 5.41 11.35
N ALA A 185 15.10 6.47 10.63
CA ALA A 185 15.76 6.79 9.37
C ALA A 185 16.52 8.10 9.54
N SER A 186 17.83 8.06 9.35
CA SER A 186 18.64 9.28 9.30
C SER A 186 18.21 10.15 8.12
N LEU A 187 18.47 11.47 8.20
CA LEU A 187 18.16 12.44 7.14
C LEU A 187 18.49 11.87 5.76
N TYR A 188 17.49 11.90 4.86
CA TYR A 188 17.55 11.42 3.49
C TYR A 188 18.90 11.78 2.84
N LEU A 189 19.77 10.77 2.67
CA LEU A 189 20.66 10.78 1.51
C LEU A 189 19.76 10.42 0.34
N ASP A 190 19.51 11.40 -0.53
CA ASP A 190 18.87 11.08 -1.80
C ASP A 190 19.76 10.04 -2.49
N ARG A 191 19.08 9.07 -3.11
CA ARG A 191 19.63 7.83 -3.64
C ARG A 191 21.02 8.04 -4.25
N LEU A 192 22.03 7.33 -3.73
CA LEU A 192 23.39 7.40 -4.28
C LEU A 192 23.36 7.01 -5.76
N ASP A 193 23.62 7.97 -6.62
CA ASP A 193 23.64 7.75 -8.06
C ASP A 193 25.03 7.29 -8.46
N LEU A 194 25.06 6.12 -9.09
CA LEU A 194 26.28 5.52 -9.56
C LEU A 194 26.39 5.81 -11.04
N TYR A 195 27.54 6.31 -11.46
CA TYR A 195 27.86 6.59 -12.85
C TYR A 195 29.09 5.79 -13.28
N ASP A 196 29.07 5.28 -14.50
CA ASP A 196 30.31 4.87 -15.15
C ASP A 196 31.16 6.13 -15.36
N ASN A 197 32.36 6.15 -14.80
CA ASN A 197 33.17 7.36 -14.76
C ASN A 197 33.66 7.80 -16.15
N ASP A 198 33.78 6.86 -17.11
CA ASP A 198 34.29 7.14 -18.45
C ASP A 198 33.17 7.67 -19.36
N THR A 199 31.96 7.11 -19.24
CA THR A 199 30.80 7.48 -20.08
C THR A 199 29.85 8.48 -19.43
N LYS A 200 29.92 8.67 -18.11
CA LYS A 200 29.00 9.46 -17.29
C LYS A 200 27.54 9.01 -17.40
N ILE A 201 27.32 7.74 -17.74
CA ILE A 201 25.98 7.13 -17.79
C ILE A 201 25.65 6.56 -16.41
N LYS A 202 24.40 6.76 -15.97
CA LYS A 202 23.89 6.21 -14.71
C LYS A 202 23.78 4.68 -14.79
N ILE A 203 24.34 3.99 -13.80
CA ILE A 203 24.50 2.52 -13.78
C ILE A 203 23.80 1.81 -12.62
N ASN A 204 22.99 2.52 -11.82
CA ASN A 204 22.23 1.89 -10.74
C ASN A 204 21.37 0.71 -11.26
N GLY A 205 21.59 -0.49 -10.69
CA GLY A 205 20.84 -1.71 -11.05
C GLY A 205 21.34 -2.41 -12.33
N LEU A 206 22.46 -1.98 -12.92
CA LEU A 206 23.07 -2.64 -14.07
C LEU A 206 24.18 -3.60 -13.64
N THR A 207 24.36 -4.69 -14.40
CA THR A 207 25.52 -5.57 -14.25
C THR A 207 26.73 -4.94 -14.93
N MET A 208 27.79 -4.68 -14.16
CA MET A 208 29.01 -4.05 -14.66
C MET A 208 30.16 -5.07 -14.77
N HIS A 209 31.05 -4.86 -15.74
CA HIS A 209 32.24 -5.69 -15.89
C HIS A 209 33.29 -5.38 -14.82
N LYS A 210 34.08 -6.39 -14.45
CA LYS A 210 35.22 -6.20 -13.54
C LYS A 210 36.20 -5.17 -14.14
N GLY A 211 36.55 -4.16 -13.35
CA GLY A 211 37.48 -3.09 -13.75
C GLY A 211 36.80 -1.78 -14.19
N THR A 212 35.47 -1.72 -14.21
CA THR A 212 34.73 -0.46 -14.38
C THR A 212 35.08 0.52 -13.26
N LYS A 213 35.39 1.77 -13.64
CA LYS A 213 35.53 2.89 -12.71
C LYS A 213 34.16 3.48 -12.45
N ILE A 214 33.76 3.54 -11.18
CA ILE A 214 32.46 4.06 -10.77
C ILE A 214 32.66 5.39 -10.07
N GLU A 215 31.87 6.38 -10.46
CA GLU A 215 31.71 7.65 -9.75
C GLU A 215 30.40 7.58 -8.97
N ALA A 216 30.46 7.88 -7.67
CA ALA A 216 29.28 7.93 -6.82
C ALA A 216 28.97 9.40 -6.52
N VAL A 217 27.76 9.83 -6.85
CA VAL A 217 27.27 11.19 -6.63
C VAL A 217 26.08 11.14 -5.70
N TYR A 218 26.08 12.03 -4.71
CA TYR A 218 24.98 12.20 -3.78
C TYR A 218 24.66 13.68 -3.66
N ASP A 219 23.37 13.99 -3.55
CA ASP A 219 22.90 15.33 -3.28
C ASP A 219 22.41 15.41 -1.83
N LEU A 220 22.97 16.37 -1.08
CA LEU A 220 22.49 16.73 0.24
C LEU A 220 21.37 17.76 0.10
N ILE A 221 20.12 17.33 0.22
CA ILE A 221 18.96 18.23 0.14
C ILE A 221 18.62 18.76 1.53
N ASN A 222 18.84 20.05 1.74
CA ASN A 222 18.41 20.74 2.96
C ASN A 222 16.88 20.96 2.96
N GLN A 223 16.14 20.12 3.69
CA GLN A 223 14.68 20.24 3.80
C GLN A 223 14.19 21.18 4.92
N THR A 224 15.07 21.81 5.70
CA THR A 224 14.64 22.64 6.86
C THR A 224 14.27 24.08 6.47
N GLY A 225 14.51 24.49 5.22
CA GLY A 225 14.17 25.85 4.74
C GLY A 225 14.95 26.98 5.42
N THR A 226 15.92 26.66 6.29
CA THR A 226 16.76 27.67 6.94
C THR A 226 17.96 28.03 6.06
N SER A 227 18.13 29.33 5.78
CA SER A 227 19.25 29.93 5.04
C SER A 227 20.61 29.88 5.78
N GLN A 228 20.78 28.98 6.74
CA GLN A 228 22.06 28.85 7.43
C GLN A 228 23.07 28.08 6.56
N PRO A 229 24.33 28.52 6.46
CA PRO A 229 25.38 27.75 5.81
C PRO A 229 25.59 26.45 6.60
N MET A 230 25.22 25.33 6.01
CA MET A 230 25.52 24.00 6.56
C MET A 230 26.91 23.58 6.08
N THR A 231 27.65 22.92 6.96
CA THR A 231 28.93 22.30 6.60
C THR A 231 28.65 20.83 6.34
N ASP A 232 29.05 20.33 5.18
CA ASP A 232 28.97 18.91 4.90
C ASP A 232 29.93 18.16 5.84
N ALA A 233 29.35 17.40 6.77
CA ALA A 233 30.06 16.52 7.68
C ALA A 233 29.68 15.04 7.42
N SER A 234 29.10 14.76 6.26
CA SER A 234 28.61 13.43 5.90
C SER A 234 29.77 12.46 5.78
N ILE A 235 29.68 11.34 6.48
CA ILE A 235 30.59 10.21 6.29
C ILE A 235 29.86 9.23 5.36
N ILE A 236 30.34 9.09 4.13
CA ILE A 236 29.82 8.08 3.21
C ILE A 236 30.63 6.82 3.38
N GLU A 237 30.00 5.83 4.00
CA GLU A 237 30.49 4.46 4.03
C GLU A 237 29.71 3.62 3.02
N TRP A 238 30.42 2.87 2.19
CA TRP A 238 29.85 2.09 1.11
C TRP A 238 30.55 0.74 1.04
N PHE A 239 29.77 -0.32 0.88
CA PHE A 239 30.24 -1.69 0.84
C PHE A 239 30.06 -2.24 -0.57
N ILE A 240 31.15 -2.67 -1.19
CA ILE A 240 31.14 -3.30 -2.51
C ILE A 240 31.42 -4.78 -2.30
N SER A 241 30.42 -5.63 -2.58
CA SER A 241 30.61 -7.09 -2.63
C SER A 241 30.71 -7.55 -4.09
N GLY A 242 31.76 -8.28 -4.42
CA GLY A 242 31.88 -8.98 -5.70
C GLY A 242 31.85 -10.50 -5.48
N SER A 243 30.97 -11.21 -6.19
CA SER A 243 31.03 -12.67 -6.28
C SER A 243 31.72 -13.08 -7.58
N ILE A 244 32.47 -14.18 -7.53
CA ILE A 244 33.02 -14.83 -8.71
C ILE A 244 32.04 -15.95 -9.07
N SER A 245 31.35 -15.83 -10.20
CA SER A 245 30.61 -16.94 -10.83
C SER A 245 31.53 -17.79 -11.67
#